data_AF-A0A969QEW6-F1
#
_entry.id   AF-A0A969QEW6-F1
#
_cell.length_a   1.000
_cell.length_b   1.000
_cell.length_c   1.000
_cell.angle_alpha   90.00
_cell.angle_beta   90.00
_cell.angle_gamma   90.00
#
_symmetry.space_group_name_H-M   'P 1'
#
loop_
_entity.id
_entity.type
_entity.pdbx_description
1 polymer ?
#
loop_
_entity_poly.entity_id
_entity_poly.type
_entity_poly.pdbx_seq_one_letter_code
_entity_poly.pdbx_strand_id
1 'polypeptide(L)'
;DLIQQIARQPKRGFQFPWAVWLRGDLAPRIDRVLTDGSLWLALGFEPSAVRALWHKFQQGDRRISPLQILGLVIFADYCQRHRLELPDMCSHELELISMSN
;
A
#
# COMPACT_ATOMS: atom_id res chain seq x y z
N ASP A 1 -26.71 22.40 24.82
CA ASP A 1 -26.79 20.97 25.18
C ASP A 1 -25.80 20.06 24.45
N LEU A 2 -25.66 20.13 23.12
CA LEU A 2 -24.77 19.26 22.34
C LEU A 2 -23.30 19.17 22.84
N ILE A 3 -22.72 20.31 23.24
CA ILE A 3 -21.32 20.36 23.73
C ILE A 3 -21.14 19.53 25.01
N GLN A 4 -22.10 19.57 25.92
CA GLN A 4 -22.05 18.80 27.18
C GLN A 4 -22.20 17.30 26.93
N GLN A 5 -22.99 16.90 25.92
CA GLN A 5 -23.09 15.50 25.50
C GLN A 5 -21.81 14.98 24.84
N ILE A 6 -21.18 15.77 23.97
CA ILE A 6 -19.90 15.40 23.33
C ILE A 6 -18.79 15.28 24.38
N ALA A 7 -18.71 16.21 25.33
CA ALA A 7 -17.71 16.21 26.39
C ALA A 7 -17.80 14.98 27.32
N ARG A 8 -18.99 14.40 27.47
CA ARG A 8 -19.24 13.21 28.32
C ARG A 8 -19.05 11.89 27.58
N GLN A 9 -18.84 11.90 26.26
CA GLN A 9 -18.52 10.66 25.56
C GLN A 9 -17.13 10.15 25.97
N PRO A 10 -16.98 8.82 26.17
CA PRO A 10 -15.66 8.23 26.36
C PRO A 10 -14.76 8.62 25.18
N LYS A 11 -13.50 9.00 25.46
CA LYS A 11 -12.51 9.26 24.40
C LYS A 11 -12.36 7.98 23.57
N ARG A 12 -12.95 8.00 22.37
CA ARG A 12 -12.73 6.94 21.39
C ARG A 12 -11.31 7.16 20.84
N GLY A 13 -10.50 6.11 20.79
CA GLY A 13 -9.19 6.19 20.16
C GLY A 13 -9.32 6.84 18.79
N PHE A 14 -8.38 7.72 18.45
CA PHE A 14 -8.38 8.47 17.20
C PHE A 14 -7.92 7.56 16.06
N GLN A 15 -8.71 6.53 15.74
CA GLN A 15 -8.42 5.66 14.62
C GLN A 15 -9.18 6.18 13.41
N PHE A 16 -8.42 6.67 12.43
CA PHE A 16 -9.01 7.07 11.15
C PHE A 16 -9.72 5.88 10.51
N PRO A 17 -10.85 6.11 9.83
CA PRO A 17 -11.62 5.08 9.16
C PRO A 17 -10.95 4.68 7.82
N TRP A 18 -9.66 4.34 7.86
CA TRP A 18 -8.83 4.07 6.69
C TRP A 18 -9.46 3.03 5.76
N ALA A 19 -10.02 1.95 6.30
CA ALA A 19 -10.66 0.92 5.51
C ALA A 19 -11.85 1.45 4.70
N VAL A 20 -12.60 2.41 5.25
CA VAL A 20 -13.74 3.04 4.58
C VAL A 20 -13.23 3.97 3.48
N TRP A 21 -12.26 4.82 3.79
CA TRP A 21 -11.73 5.77 2.81
C TRP A 21 -11.01 5.09 1.64
N LEU A 22 -10.17 4.09 1.93
CA LEU A 22 -9.43 3.37 0.90
C LEU A 22 -10.34 2.56 -0.03
N ARG A 23 -11.47 2.05 0.45
CA ARG A 23 -12.47 1.36 -0.41
C ARG A 23 -13.51 2.29 -1.04
N GLY A 24 -13.66 3.50 -0.50
CA GLY A 24 -14.58 4.52 -1.00
C GLY A 24 -13.83 5.56 -1.82
N ASP A 25 -13.88 6.81 -1.38
CA ASP A 25 -13.45 7.98 -2.15
C ASP A 25 -11.98 7.94 -2.61
N LEU A 26 -11.10 7.26 -1.89
CA LEU A 26 -9.69 7.13 -2.29
C LEU A 26 -9.46 5.97 -3.27
N ALA A 27 -10.39 5.02 -3.39
CA ALA A 27 -10.19 3.80 -4.15
C ALA A 27 -9.70 4.05 -5.59
N PRO A 28 -10.23 5.00 -6.38
CA PRO A 28 -9.75 5.22 -7.75
C PRO A 28 -8.28 5.67 -7.80
N ARG A 29 -7.81 6.42 -6.79
CA ARG A 29 -6.42 6.86 -6.71
C ARG A 29 -5.50 5.70 -6.31
N ILE A 30 -5.92 4.92 -5.32
CA ILE A 30 -5.17 3.74 -4.85
C ILE A 30 -5.08 2.70 -5.97
N ASP A 31 -6.18 2.48 -6.68
CA ASP A 31 -6.27 1.54 -7.79
C ASP A 31 -5.27 1.88 -8.90
N ARG A 32 -5.20 3.15 -9.32
CA ARG A 32 -4.21 3.61 -10.32
C ARG A 32 -2.78 3.28 -9.93
N VAL A 33 -2.42 3.43 -8.65
CA VAL A 33 -1.05 3.15 -8.17
C VAL A 33 -0.80 1.64 -8.07
N LEU A 34 -1.72 0.88 -7.49
CA LEU A 34 -1.52 -0.55 -7.23
C LEU A 34 -1.71 -1.43 -8.48
N THR A 35 -2.30 -0.89 -9.54
CA THR A 35 -2.48 -1.59 -10.83
C THR A 35 -1.45 -1.20 -11.89
N ASP A 36 -0.63 -0.17 -11.65
CA ASP A 36 0.47 0.23 -12.53
C ASP A 36 1.58 -0.84 -12.54
N GLY A 37 1.48 -1.78 -13.47
CA GLY A 37 2.39 -2.91 -13.54
C GLY A 37 3.82 -2.51 -13.86
N SER A 38 4.03 -1.48 -14.68
CA SER A 38 5.35 -0.94 -15.02
C SER A 38 6.06 -0.39 -13.80
N LEU A 39 5.35 0.37 -12.97
CA LEU A 39 5.90 0.93 -11.73
C LEU A 39 6.37 -0.18 -10.79
N TRP A 40 5.53 -1.16 -10.51
CA TRP A 40 5.88 -2.22 -9.58
C TRP A 40 7.01 -3.10 -10.10
N LEU A 41 7.03 -3.37 -11.41
CA LEU A 41 8.13 -4.11 -12.04
C LEU A 41 9.45 -3.35 -11.92
N ALA A 42 9.46 -2.04 -12.21
CA ALA A 42 10.64 -1.19 -12.07
C ALA A 42 11.15 -1.10 -10.62
N LEU A 43 10.27 -1.28 -9.62
CA LEU A 43 10.62 -1.33 -8.21
C LEU A 43 11.02 -2.73 -7.72
N GLY A 44 11.07 -3.73 -8.60
CA GLY A 44 11.45 -5.11 -8.25
C GLY A 44 10.33 -5.95 -7.63
N PHE A 45 9.07 -5.53 -7.73
CA PHE A 45 7.91 -6.26 -7.22
C PHE A 45 7.24 -7.04 -8.34
N GLU A 46 6.68 -8.20 -7.99
CA GLU A 46 5.78 -8.95 -8.86
C GLU A 46 4.44 -8.20 -9.00
N PRO A 47 4.10 -7.64 -10.18
CA PRO A 47 2.91 -6.78 -10.31
C PRO A 47 1.60 -7.51 -10.02
N SER A 48 1.53 -8.81 -10.32
CA SER A 48 0.33 -9.61 -10.05
C SER A 48 0.07 -9.78 -8.56
N ALA A 49 1.12 -9.87 -7.73
CA ALA A 49 1.00 -10.00 -6.28
C ALA A 49 0.45 -8.71 -5.65
N VAL A 50 0.91 -7.54 -6.11
CA VAL A 50 0.42 -6.24 -5.64
C VAL A 50 -1.06 -6.06 -5.98
N ARG A 51 -1.44 -6.36 -7.23
CA ARG A 51 -2.85 -6.33 -7.66
C ARG A 51 -3.72 -7.30 -6.87
N ALA A 52 -3.24 -8.52 -6.62
CA ALA A 52 -3.97 -9.52 -5.85
C ALA A 52 -4.20 -9.07 -4.40
N LEU A 53 -3.21 -8.43 -3.77
CA LEU A 53 -3.35 -7.86 -2.43
C LEU A 53 -4.43 -6.76 -2.41
N TRP A 54 -4.38 -5.85 -3.37
CA TRP A 54 -5.38 -4.79 -3.51
C TRP A 54 -6.79 -5.35 -3.67
N HIS A 55 -6.97 -6.32 -4.58
CA HIS A 55 -8.27 -6.95 -4.81
C HIS A 55 -8.82 -7.65 -3.56
N LYS A 56 -8.00 -8.42 -2.83
CA LYS A 56 -8.41 -9.05 -1.57
C LYS A 56 -8.83 -8.02 -0.52
N PHE A 57 -8.14 -6.88 -0.46
CA PHE A 57 -8.51 -5.79 0.45
C PHE A 57 -9.87 -5.15 0.08
N GLN A 58 -10.10 -4.92 -1.22
CA GLN A 58 -11.38 -4.41 -1.73
C GLN A 58 -12.53 -5.36 -1.40
N GLN A 59 -12.30 -6.68 -1.48
CA GLN A 59 -13.26 -7.72 -1.11
C GLN A 59 -13.53 -7.82 0.41
N GLY A 60 -12.82 -7.04 1.24
CA GLY A 60 -13.05 -6.99 2.68
C GLY A 60 -12.28 -8.04 3.48
N ASP A 61 -11.19 -8.61 2.93
CA ASP A 61 -10.35 -9.54 3.67
C ASP A 61 -9.77 -8.88 4.93
N ARG A 62 -10.23 -9.35 6.09
CA ARG A 62 -9.89 -8.79 7.42
C ARG A 62 -8.45 -9.01 7.83
N ARG A 63 -7.71 -9.87 7.12
CA ARG A 63 -6.28 -10.12 7.35
C ARG A 63 -5.40 -9.02 6.78
N ILE A 64 -5.92 -8.22 5.85
CA ILE A 64 -5.15 -7.15 5.20
C ILE A 64 -5.43 -5.84 5.93
N SER A 65 -4.38 -5.29 6.54
CA SER A 65 -4.47 -4.00 7.22
C SER A 65 -4.63 -2.87 6.20
N PRO A 66 -5.51 -1.88 6.43
CA PRO A 66 -5.56 -0.67 5.60
C PRO A 66 -4.21 0.06 5.53
N LEU A 67 -3.41 -0.01 6.61
CA LEU A 67 -2.09 0.61 6.65
C LEU A 67 -1.07 -0.09 5.73
N GLN A 68 -1.27 -1.38 5.43
CA GLN A 68 -0.43 -2.09 4.46
C GLN A 68 -0.64 -1.54 3.04
N ILE A 69 -1.90 -1.29 2.67
CA ILE A 69 -2.27 -0.67 1.39
C ILE A 69 -1.69 0.74 1.29
N LEU A 70 -1.87 1.56 2.34
CA LEU A 70 -1.28 2.89 2.43
C LEU A 70 0.25 2.86 2.33
N GLY A 71 0.90 1.90 3.00
CA GLY A 71 2.35 1.74 2.96
C GLY A 71 2.87 1.54 1.55
N LEU A 72 2.22 0.68 0.75
CA LEU A 72 2.58 0.48 -0.65
C LEU A 72 2.38 1.74 -1.50
N VAL A 73 1.27 2.46 -1.31
CA VAL A 73 1.02 3.69 -2.08
C VAL A 73 2.01 4.80 -1.73
N ILE A 74 2.33 4.97 -0.45
CA ILE A 74 3.32 5.96 0.00
C ILE A 74 4.71 5.59 -0.52
N PHE A 75 5.07 4.31 -0.45
CA PHE A 75 6.33 3.81 -0.98
C PHE A 75 6.46 4.08 -2.49
N ALA A 76 5.44 3.71 -3.27
CA ALA A 76 5.40 3.96 -4.70
C ALA A 76 5.54 5.46 -5.04
N ASP A 77 4.78 6.33 -4.36
CA ASP A 77 4.86 7.78 -4.54
C ASP A 77 6.24 8.33 -4.16
N TYR A 78 6.86 7.84 -3.08
CA TYR A 78 8.22 8.22 -2.69
C TYR A 78 9.23 7.81 -3.77
N CYS A 79 9.19 6.57 -4.24
CA CYS A 79 10.08 6.09 -5.30
C CYS A 79 9.92 6.89 -6.59
N GLN A 80 8.69 7.19 -7.02
CA GLN A 80 8.44 8.03 -8.19
C GLN A 80 9.01 9.44 -8.03
N ARG A 81 8.80 10.09 -6.88
CA ARG A 81 9.32 11.45 -6.61
C ARG A 81 10.84 11.51 -6.62
N HIS A 82 11.48 10.45 -6.14
CA HIS A 82 12.94 10.38 -6.02
C HIS A 82 13.61 9.60 -7.17
N ARG A 83 12.83 9.15 -8.17
CA ARG A 83 13.28 8.34 -9.32
C ARG A 83 14.08 7.12 -8.86
N LEU A 84 13.57 6.44 -7.85
CA LEU A 84 14.14 5.19 -7.35
C LEU A 84 13.59 4.05 -8.18
N GLU A 85 14.49 3.25 -8.72
CA GLU A 85 14.21 2.06 -9.50
C GLU A 85 15.18 0.97 -9.03
N LEU A 86 14.77 -0.30 -9.15
CA LEU A 86 15.69 -1.40 -8.92
C LEU A 86 16.76 -1.33 -10.02
N PRO A 87 18.06 -1.37 -9.68
CA PRO A 87 19.09 -1.40 -10.71
C PRO A 87 18.90 -2.62 -11.61
N ASP A 88 19.19 -2.45 -12.91
CA ASP A 88 19.37 -3.56 -13.83
C ASP A 88 20.54 -4.42 -13.33
N MET A 89 20.24 -5.40 -12.48
CA MET A 89 21.25 -6.32 -11.99
C MET A 89 21.56 -7.29 -13.14
N CYS A 90 22.72 -7.09 -13.77
CA CYS A 90 23.30 -8.08 -14.67
C CYS A 90 23.31 -9.45 -13.97
N SER A 91 22.89 -10.51 -14.68
CA SER A 91 22.61 -11.85 -14.14
C SER A 91 23.71 -12.48 -13.28
N HIS A 92 24.93 -11.94 -13.30
CA HIS A 92 26.06 -12.37 -12.47
C HIS A 92 25.91 -12.06 -10.96
N GLU A 93 25.22 -11.00 -10.57
CA GLU A 93 25.09 -10.65 -9.14
C GLU A 93 24.00 -11.45 -8.41
N LEU A 94 22.99 -11.96 -9.14
CA LEU A 94 21.96 -12.83 -8.56
C LEU A 94 22.50 -14.22 -8.21
N GLU A 95 23.48 -14.73 -8.95
CA GLU A 95 24.19 -15.98 -8.59
C GLU A 95 24.96 -15.82 -7.27
N LEU A 96 25.60 -14.66 -7.04
CA LEU A 96 26.34 -14.39 -5.80
C LEU A 96 25.45 -14.31 -4.56
N ILE A 97 24.23 -13.78 -4.70
CA ILE A 97 23.25 -13.71 -3.61
C ILE A 97 22.61 -15.09 -3.36
N SER A 98 22.38 -15.89 -4.42
CA SER A 98 21.82 -17.25 -4.27
C SER A 98 22.82 -18.27 -3.72
N MET A 99 24.13 -18.04 -3.86
CA MET A 99 25.19 -18.93 -3.36
C MET A 99 25.63 -18.63 -1.91
N SER A 100 25.10 -17.57 -1.30
CA SER A 100 25.43 -17.17 0.08
C SER A 100 24.36 -17.57 1.11
N ASN A 101 23.45 -18.49 0.76
CA ASN A 101 22.42 -19.04 1.66
C ASN A 101 22.53 -20.58 1.76
#